data_AF-A0A172XBR2-F1
#
_entry.id   AF-A0A172XBR2-F1
#
_cell.length_a   1.000
_cell.length_b   1.000
_cell.length_c   1.000
_cell.angle_alpha   90.00
_cell.angle_beta   90.00
_cell.angle_gamma   90.00
#
_symmetry.space_group_name_H-M   'P 1'
#
loop_
_entity.id
_entity.type
_entity.pdbx_description
1 polymer ?
#
loop_
_entity_poly.entity_id
_entity_poly.type
_entity_poly.pdbx_seq_one_letter_code
_entity_poly.pdbx_strand_id
1 'polypeptide(L)'
;MNINRSRLINNFIFISILVFFDQWSKYLVVKYIRIGTEYLSFFGDFFKIIHVRNTGVLFSIGSNIDPSLKNLFFLIIPIIILIFVFSFALKETNRIARIALVLILSGGIGNIIDRFFRPLGVVDFLDVKFFGIFGLQRWPTFNFADSYVVIGITLFIIYDLFAKNQSTNL
;
A
#
# COMPACT_ATOMS: atom_id res chain seq x y z
N MET A 1 -31.05 -0.31 -3.76
CA MET A 1 -29.94 -1.20 -4.17
C MET A 1 -29.55 -2.04 -2.96
N ASN A 2 -29.80 -3.35 -2.98
CA ASN A 2 -29.56 -4.22 -1.81
C ASN A 2 -28.09 -4.63 -1.74
N ILE A 3 -27.31 -3.91 -0.92
CA ILE A 3 -25.95 -4.30 -0.56
C ILE A 3 -26.03 -5.62 0.22
N ASN A 4 -25.32 -6.65 -0.24
CA ASN A 4 -25.27 -7.92 0.46
C ASN A 4 -24.49 -7.75 1.78
N ARG A 5 -25.20 -7.81 2.91
CA ARG A 5 -24.65 -7.59 4.26
C ARG A 5 -23.48 -8.54 4.57
N SER A 6 -23.54 -9.80 4.15
CA SER A 6 -22.45 -10.76 4.36
C SER A 6 -21.19 -10.36 3.60
N ARG A 7 -21.32 -9.89 2.35
CA ARG A 7 -20.16 -9.42 1.57
C ARG A 7 -19.53 -8.17 2.20
N LEU A 8 -20.34 -7.23 2.68
CA LEU A 8 -19.86 -6.05 3.38
C LEU A 8 -19.03 -6.44 4.62
N ILE A 9 -19.57 -7.35 5.45
CA ILE A 9 -18.89 -7.86 6.64
C ILE A 9 -17.58 -8.54 6.27
N ASN A 10 -17.58 -9.42 5.26
CA ASN A 10 -16.39 -10.12 4.83
C ASN A 10 -15.31 -9.16 4.30
N ASN A 11 -15.70 -8.14 3.52
CA ASN A 11 -14.77 -7.12 3.05
C ASN A 11 -14.16 -6.36 4.24
N PHE A 12 -14.99 -5.95 5.21
CA PHE A 12 -14.52 -5.23 6.38
C PHE A 12 -13.54 -6.05 7.21
N ILE A 13 -13.87 -7.32 7.49
CA ILE A 13 -12.97 -8.25 8.20
C ILE A 13 -11.64 -8.37 7.46
N PHE A 14 -11.67 -8.54 6.14
CA PHE A 14 -10.45 -8.71 5.36
C PHE A 14 -9.59 -7.44 5.34
N ILE A 15 -10.21 -6.27 5.21
CA ILE A 15 -9.52 -4.98 5.35
C ILE A 15 -8.88 -4.85 6.73
N SER A 16 -9.63 -5.14 7.81
CA SER A 16 -9.11 -5.03 9.18
C SER A 16 -7.91 -5.93 9.42
N ILE A 17 -7.93 -7.17 8.92
CA ILE A 17 -6.82 -8.11 9.05
C ILE A 17 -5.58 -7.60 8.32
N LEU A 18 -5.72 -7.16 7.07
CA LEU A 18 -4.59 -6.68 6.26
C LEU A 18 -3.96 -5.41 6.86
N VAL A 19 -4.80 -4.46 7.28
CA VAL A 19 -4.36 -3.24 7.97
C VAL A 19 -3.69 -3.58 9.30
N PHE A 20 -4.22 -4.55 10.06
CA PHE A 20 -3.60 -5.01 11.29
C PHE A 20 -2.19 -5.55 11.05
N PHE A 21 -1.99 -6.42 10.05
CA PHE A 21 -0.67 -6.95 9.73
C PHE A 21 0.32 -5.87 9.29
N ASP A 22 -0.12 -4.92 8.46
CA ASP A 22 0.72 -3.77 8.09
C ASP A 22 1.12 -2.95 9.33
N GLN A 23 0.15 -2.53 10.14
CA GLN A 23 0.41 -1.70 11.31
C GLN A 23 1.22 -2.42 12.40
N TRP A 24 1.00 -3.72 12.57
CA TRP A 24 1.77 -4.53 13.50
C TRP A 24 3.22 -4.68 13.02
N SER A 25 3.45 -4.94 11.73
CA SER A 25 4.81 -5.01 11.18
C SER A 25 5.57 -3.68 11.33
N LYS A 26 4.92 -2.56 11.02
CA LYS A 26 5.47 -1.21 11.20
C LYS A 26 5.75 -0.91 12.67
N TYR A 27 4.85 -1.30 13.58
CA TYR A 27 5.08 -1.17 15.02
C TYR A 27 6.34 -1.91 15.47
N LEU A 28 6.54 -3.16 15.03
CA LEU A 28 7.73 -3.94 15.36
C LEU A 28 9.01 -3.26 14.85
N VAL A 29 9.02 -2.78 13.60
CA VAL A 29 10.15 -2.04 13.03
C VAL A 29 10.48 -0.81 13.87
N VAL A 30 9.46 0.00 14.21
CA VAL A 30 9.65 1.20 15.03
C VAL A 30 10.17 0.88 16.43
N LYS A 31 9.74 -0.23 17.01
CA LYS A 31 10.11 -0.63 18.37
C LYS A 31 11.53 -1.18 18.46
N TYR A 32 11.98 -1.95 17.47
CA TYR A 32 13.20 -2.75 17.58
C TYR A 32 14.34 -2.29 16.67
N ILE A 33 14.08 -1.47 15.66
CA ILE A 33 15.08 -1.08 14.66
C ILE A 33 15.27 0.43 14.74
N ARG A 34 16.53 0.89 14.85
CA ARG A 34 16.83 2.32 14.84
C ARG A 34 16.62 2.88 13.44
N ILE A 35 16.05 4.08 13.33
CA ILE A 35 15.87 4.77 12.04
C ILE A 35 17.23 4.89 11.32
N GLY A 36 17.27 4.57 10.03
CA GLY A 36 18.48 4.62 9.21
C GLY A 36 19.42 3.43 9.39
N THR A 37 18.99 2.39 10.09
CA THR A 37 19.81 1.18 10.31
C THR A 37 19.18 -0.05 9.66
N GLU A 38 20.04 -1.03 9.39
CA GLU A 38 19.69 -2.37 8.97
C GLU A 38 19.54 -3.28 10.21
N TYR A 39 18.52 -4.13 10.19
CA TYR A 39 18.32 -5.15 11.22
C TYR A 39 18.82 -6.52 10.76
N LEU A 40 18.38 -6.95 9.57
CA LEU A 40 18.73 -8.25 8.99
C LEU A 40 18.93 -8.14 7.49
N SER A 41 19.83 -8.97 6.96
CA SER A 41 20.08 -9.16 5.53
C SER A 41 20.03 -10.64 5.19
N PHE A 42 19.39 -10.96 4.07
CA PHE A 42 19.11 -12.30 3.60
C PHE A 42 19.69 -12.50 2.19
N PHE A 43 20.08 -13.74 1.89
CA PHE A 43 20.60 -14.17 0.59
C PHE A 43 21.75 -13.29 0.05
N GLY A 44 22.73 -12.98 0.91
CA GLY A 44 23.90 -12.20 0.51
C GLY A 44 23.54 -10.80 0.00
N ASP A 45 22.79 -10.02 0.81
CA ASP A 45 22.39 -8.62 0.53
C ASP A 45 21.19 -8.44 -0.41
N PHE A 46 20.58 -9.53 -0.90
CA PHE A 46 19.43 -9.44 -1.81
C PHE A 46 18.21 -8.81 -1.14
N PHE A 47 17.86 -9.24 0.07
CA PHE A 47 16.69 -8.73 0.80
C PHE A 47 17.09 -8.28 2.20
N LYS A 48 16.58 -7.12 2.63
CA LYS A 48 16.86 -6.55 3.94
C LYS A 48 15.59 -6.12 4.66
N ILE A 49 15.68 -6.18 5.98
CA ILE A 49 14.76 -5.46 6.87
C ILE A 49 15.52 -4.25 7.41
N ILE A 50 15.07 -3.06 7.04
CA ILE A 50 15.65 -1.78 7.45
C ILE A 50 14.59 -0.90 8.10
N HIS A 51 14.96 0.28 8.60
CA HIS A 51 13.98 1.26 9.07
C HIS A 51 14.17 2.60 8.37
N VAL A 52 13.30 2.86 7.38
CA VAL A 52 13.23 4.11 6.63
C VAL A 52 11.94 4.85 6.98
N ARG A 53 12.05 6.19 7.01
CA ARG A 53 10.91 7.09 7.20
C ARG A 53 10.65 7.83 5.91
N ASN A 54 9.59 7.42 5.22
CA ASN A 54 9.18 8.02 3.97
C ASN A 54 8.28 9.20 4.25
N THR A 55 8.80 10.41 4.06
CA THR A 55 8.06 11.65 4.22
C THR A 55 7.24 12.03 2.99
N GLY A 56 7.36 11.31 1.86
CA GLY A 56 6.79 11.70 0.58
C GLY A 56 7.63 12.74 -0.18
N VAL A 57 8.79 13.13 0.36
CA VAL A 57 9.72 14.02 -0.32
C VAL A 57 10.69 13.17 -1.14
N LEU A 58 10.53 13.17 -2.46
CA LEU A 58 11.54 12.63 -3.38
C LEU A 58 12.83 13.44 -3.24
N PHE A 59 13.94 12.74 -2.92
CA PHE A 59 15.33 13.18 -3.16
C PHE A 59 15.70 14.60 -2.73
N SER A 60 15.39 15.05 -1.52
CA SER A 60 15.84 16.35 -0.98
C SER A 60 15.41 17.61 -1.79
N ILE A 61 14.75 17.45 -2.94
CA ILE A 61 14.19 18.54 -3.77
C ILE A 61 12.93 19.11 -3.10
N GLY A 62 12.29 18.31 -2.22
CA GLY A 62 11.05 18.68 -1.56
C GLY A 62 11.15 19.17 -0.12
N SER A 63 12.34 19.42 0.43
CA SER A 63 12.45 20.05 1.75
C SER A 63 11.89 21.47 1.78
N ASN A 64 11.77 22.10 0.60
CA ASN A 64 11.16 23.42 0.39
C ASN A 64 9.73 23.34 -0.18
N ILE A 65 9.15 22.13 -0.33
CA ILE A 65 7.76 22.02 -0.78
C ILE A 65 6.85 22.48 0.37
N ASP A 66 5.88 23.33 0.04
CA ASP A 66 4.85 23.79 0.96
C ASP A 66 4.25 22.59 1.71
N PRO A 67 4.26 22.58 3.06
CA PRO A 67 3.60 21.56 3.87
C PRO A 67 2.15 21.27 3.43
N SER A 68 1.46 22.26 2.90
CA SER A 68 0.10 22.15 2.34
C SER A 68 0.05 21.26 1.11
N LEU A 69 1.03 21.38 0.20
CA LEU A 69 1.14 20.52 -0.98
C LEU A 69 1.47 19.08 -0.57
N LYS A 70 2.36 18.91 0.41
CA LYS A 70 2.69 17.58 0.95
C LYS A 70 1.44 16.89 1.52
N ASN A 71 0.65 17.59 2.32
CA ASN A 71 -0.60 17.06 2.85
C ASN A 71 -1.62 16.76 1.74
N LEU A 72 -1.71 17.63 0.72
CA LEU A 72 -2.59 17.41 -0.42
C LEU A 72 -2.26 16.10 -1.15
N PHE A 73 -1.00 15.89 -1.53
CA PHE A 73 -0.58 14.74 -2.34
C PHE A 73 -0.51 13.42 -1.57
N PHE A 74 -0.08 13.45 -0.30
CA PHE A 74 0.18 12.22 0.46
C PHE A 74 -0.91 11.86 1.47
N LEU A 75 -1.93 12.73 1.63
CA LEU A 75 -3.05 12.47 2.53
C LEU A 75 -4.40 12.66 1.82
N ILE A 76 -4.67 13.86 1.30
CA ILE A 76 -5.99 14.21 0.77
C ILE A 76 -6.32 13.44 -0.50
N ILE A 77 -5.42 13.44 -1.50
CA ILE A 77 -5.63 12.71 -2.75
C ILE A 77 -5.81 11.20 -2.50
N PRO A 78 -4.96 10.53 -1.70
CA PRO A 78 -5.17 9.13 -1.33
C PRO A 78 -6.53 8.87 -0.68
N ILE A 79 -6.99 9.72 0.24
CA ILE A 79 -8.32 9.58 0.87
C ILE A 79 -9.43 9.64 -0.19
N ILE A 80 -9.36 10.60 -1.11
CA ILE A 80 -10.34 10.74 -2.19
C ILE A 80 -10.36 9.47 -3.06
N ILE A 81 -9.18 8.99 -3.47
CA ILE A 81 -9.04 7.75 -4.25
C ILE A 81 -9.67 6.57 -3.50
N LEU A 82 -9.42 6.44 -2.20
CA LEU A 82 -9.99 5.34 -1.40
C LEU A 82 -11.52 5.42 -1.28
N ILE A 83 -12.10 6.60 -1.18
CA ILE A 83 -13.56 6.77 -1.20
C ILE A 83 -14.15 6.26 -2.53
N PHE A 84 -13.50 6.59 -3.65
CA PHE A 84 -13.89 6.07 -4.96
C PHE A 84 -13.74 4.54 -5.02
N VAL A 85 -12.57 3.99 -4.67
CA VAL A 85 -12.31 2.55 -4.68
C VAL A 85 -13.30 1.81 -3.78
N PHE A 86 -13.63 2.34 -2.61
CA PHE A 86 -14.63 1.76 -1.70
C PHE A 86 -16.02 1.74 -2.34
N SER A 87 -16.41 2.84 -2.98
CA SER A 87 -17.67 2.93 -3.70
C SER A 87 -17.78 1.91 -4.83
N PHE A 88 -16.68 1.62 -5.55
CA PHE A 88 -16.63 0.54 -6.53
C PHE A 88 -16.70 -0.84 -5.87
N ALA A 89 -15.96 -1.07 -4.78
CA ALA A 89 -15.93 -2.34 -4.07
C ALA A 89 -17.31 -2.77 -3.52
N LEU A 90 -18.16 -1.81 -3.16
CA LEU A 90 -19.55 -2.07 -2.72
C LEU A 90 -20.44 -2.60 -3.85
N LYS A 91 -20.14 -2.23 -5.10
CA LYS A 91 -20.91 -2.60 -6.29
C LYS A 91 -20.36 -3.86 -6.97
N GLU A 92 -19.10 -4.18 -6.72
CA GLU A 92 -18.40 -5.27 -7.39
C GLU A 92 -18.87 -6.66 -6.93
N THR A 93 -19.38 -7.43 -7.89
CA THR A 93 -19.93 -8.77 -7.64
C THR A 93 -18.88 -9.85 -7.86
N ASN A 94 -17.95 -9.64 -8.81
CA ASN A 94 -16.89 -10.58 -9.09
C ASN A 94 -15.93 -10.71 -7.90
N ARG A 95 -15.59 -11.94 -7.54
CA ARG A 95 -14.76 -12.22 -6.37
C ARG A 95 -13.32 -11.70 -6.53
N ILE A 96 -12.73 -11.86 -7.71
CA ILE A 96 -11.33 -11.47 -7.99
C ILE A 96 -11.21 -9.95 -7.97
N ALA A 97 -12.08 -9.25 -8.71
CA ALA A 97 -12.13 -7.79 -8.74
C ALA A 97 -12.37 -7.21 -7.34
N ARG A 98 -13.27 -7.80 -6.55
CA ARG A 98 -13.53 -7.35 -5.18
C ARG A 98 -12.31 -7.56 -4.26
N ILE A 99 -11.62 -8.70 -4.35
CA ILE A 99 -10.38 -8.94 -3.58
C ILE A 99 -9.31 -7.90 -3.96
N ALA A 100 -9.15 -7.62 -5.25
CA ALA A 100 -8.24 -6.62 -5.75
C ALA A 100 -8.53 -5.23 -5.16
N LEU A 101 -9.79 -4.80 -5.17
CA LEU A 101 -10.21 -3.53 -4.56
C LEU A 101 -10.00 -3.50 -3.04
N VAL A 102 -10.25 -4.61 -2.34
CA VAL A 102 -9.99 -4.72 -0.90
C VAL A 102 -8.49 -4.61 -0.56
N LEU A 103 -7.62 -5.19 -1.38
CA LEU A 103 -6.17 -5.05 -1.22
C LEU A 103 -5.72 -3.58 -1.38
N ILE A 104 -6.21 -2.90 -2.43
CA ILE A 104 -5.93 -1.47 -2.65
C ILE A 104 -6.42 -0.63 -1.46
N LEU A 105 -7.65 -0.90 -0.98
CA LEU A 105 -8.21 -0.21 0.18
C LEU A 105 -7.35 -0.39 1.43
N SER A 106 -6.97 -1.64 1.71
CA SER A 106 -6.19 -1.98 2.90
C SER A 106 -4.81 -1.32 2.88
N GLY A 107 -4.14 -1.34 1.73
CA GLY A 107 -2.84 -0.70 1.57
C GLY A 107 -2.91 0.82 1.73
N GLY A 108 -3.88 1.48 1.07
CA GLY A 108 -4.05 2.92 1.23
C GLY A 108 -4.40 3.33 2.66
N ILE A 109 -5.29 2.59 3.33
CA ILE A 109 -5.63 2.83 4.75
C ILE A 109 -4.38 2.68 5.63
N GLY A 110 -3.59 1.61 5.46
CA GLY A 110 -2.38 1.37 6.24
C GLY A 110 -1.35 2.51 6.13
N ASN A 111 -1.16 3.06 4.92
CA ASN A 111 -0.26 4.21 4.73
C ASN A 111 -0.86 5.52 5.26
N ILE A 112 -2.17 5.75 5.13
CA ILE A 112 -2.84 6.93 5.69
C ILE A 112 -2.77 6.95 7.21
N ILE A 113 -2.94 5.80 7.88
CA ILE A 113 -2.78 5.68 9.34
C ILE A 113 -1.39 6.20 9.75
N ASP A 114 -0.33 5.76 9.08
CA ASP A 114 1.01 6.25 9.35
C ASP A 114 1.13 7.77 9.11
N ARG A 115 0.55 8.29 8.02
CA ARG A 115 0.59 9.73 7.72
C ARG A 115 -0.11 10.59 8.78
N PHE A 116 -1.16 10.06 9.42
CA PHE A 116 -1.86 10.75 10.52
C PHE A 116 -1.13 10.62 11.85
N PHE A 117 -0.66 9.42 12.21
CA PHE A 117 -0.18 9.13 13.56
C PHE A 117 1.34 9.14 13.70
N ARG A 118 2.10 9.18 12.60
CA ARG A 118 3.57 9.17 12.61
C ARG A 118 4.09 10.45 11.93
N PRO A 119 4.53 11.47 12.70
CA PRO A 119 4.94 12.76 12.14
C PRO A 119 6.16 12.67 11.22
N LEU A 120 6.99 11.64 11.39
CA LEU A 120 8.12 11.34 10.51
C LEU A 120 7.73 10.67 9.19
N GLY A 121 6.44 10.45 8.95
CA GLY A 121 5.93 9.79 7.75
C GLY A 121 5.82 8.27 7.88
N VAL A 122 5.63 7.64 6.73
CA VAL A 122 5.36 6.20 6.59
C VAL A 122 6.61 5.40 6.93
N VAL A 123 6.40 4.31 7.68
CA VAL A 123 7.45 3.35 8.02
C VAL A 123 7.62 2.39 6.85
N ASP A 124 8.77 2.48 6.19
CA ASP A 124 9.19 1.58 5.13
C ASP A 124 10.35 0.71 5.62
N PHE A 125 10.31 -0.58 5.31
CA PHE A 125 11.21 -1.55 5.94
C PHE A 125 11.62 -2.73 5.06
N LEU A 126 10.93 -2.96 3.94
CA LEU A 126 11.29 -3.98 2.96
C LEU A 126 12.21 -3.36 1.91
N ASP A 127 13.42 -3.88 1.80
CA ASP A 127 14.44 -3.33 0.93
C ASP A 127 15.07 -4.46 0.09
N VAL A 128 15.01 -4.32 -1.24
CA VAL A 128 15.35 -5.38 -2.19
C VAL A 128 16.40 -4.88 -3.18
N LYS A 129 17.42 -5.70 -3.43
CA LYS A 129 18.44 -5.44 -4.44
C LYS A 129 17.82 -5.51 -5.83
N PHE A 130 18.10 -4.49 -6.65
CA PHE A 130 17.49 -4.31 -7.96
C PHE A 130 18.53 -4.26 -9.10
N PHE A 131 19.79 -4.63 -8.79
CA PHE A 131 20.85 -4.94 -9.74
C PHE A 131 21.16 -3.85 -10.78
N GLY A 132 20.87 -2.58 -10.47
CA GLY A 132 21.10 -1.47 -11.39
C GLY A 132 20.07 -1.35 -12.50
N ILE A 133 18.97 -2.12 -12.46
CA ILE A 133 17.87 -2.00 -13.42
C ILE A 133 17.26 -0.59 -13.27
N PHE A 134 17.07 0.11 -14.40
CA PHE A 134 16.68 1.53 -14.44
C PHE A 134 17.62 2.47 -13.65
N GLY A 135 18.90 2.09 -13.46
CA GLY A 135 19.87 2.85 -12.69
C GLY A 135 19.74 2.70 -11.17
N LEU A 136 18.85 1.84 -10.69
CA LEU A 136 18.59 1.63 -9.26
C LEU A 136 19.32 0.38 -8.76
N GLN A 137 20.28 0.55 -7.88
CA GLN A 137 20.95 -0.59 -7.22
C GLN A 137 20.01 -1.34 -6.28
N ARG A 138 19.05 -0.62 -5.68
CA ARG A 138 18.00 -1.16 -4.81
C ARG A 138 16.67 -0.56 -5.20
N TRP A 139 15.61 -1.36 -5.11
CA TRP A 139 14.25 -0.89 -5.31
C TRP A 139 13.88 0.09 -4.19
N PRO A 140 13.04 1.12 -4.43
CA PRO A 140 12.58 2.00 -3.36
C PRO A 140 12.02 1.19 -2.20
N THR A 141 12.51 1.45 -0.98
CA THR A 141 12.06 0.74 0.23
C THR A 141 10.55 0.88 0.38
N PHE A 142 9.88 -0.21 0.75
CA PHE A 142 8.44 -0.30 0.79
C PHE A 142 7.96 -1.05 2.03
N ASN A 143 6.65 -1.19 2.18
CA ASN A 143 6.03 -1.92 3.27
C ASN A 143 4.94 -2.88 2.77
N PHE A 144 4.24 -3.54 3.69
CA PHE A 144 3.15 -4.44 3.33
C PHE A 144 1.95 -3.71 2.72
N ALA A 145 1.59 -2.53 3.20
CA ALA A 145 0.56 -1.71 2.56
C ALA A 145 0.88 -1.39 1.08
N ASP A 146 2.12 -1.06 0.73
CA ASP A 146 2.52 -0.85 -0.66
C ASP A 146 2.40 -2.13 -1.49
N SER A 147 2.80 -3.26 -0.90
CA SER A 147 2.66 -4.58 -1.53
C SER A 147 1.20 -4.90 -1.83
N TYR A 148 0.28 -4.61 -0.91
CA TYR A 148 -1.16 -4.80 -1.12
C TYR A 148 -1.68 -3.95 -2.27
N VAL A 149 -1.26 -2.68 -2.36
CA VAL A 149 -1.66 -1.78 -3.45
C VAL A 149 -1.17 -2.32 -4.78
N VAL A 150 0.11 -2.70 -4.90
CA VAL A 150 0.68 -3.24 -6.14
C VAL A 150 -0.05 -4.51 -6.57
N ILE A 151 -0.17 -5.49 -5.66
CA ILE A 151 -0.86 -6.76 -5.96
C ILE A 151 -2.32 -6.51 -6.34
N GLY A 152 -3.02 -5.63 -5.60
CA GLY A 152 -4.40 -5.28 -5.88
C GLY A 152 -4.59 -4.64 -7.26
N ILE A 153 -3.74 -3.66 -7.61
CA ILE A 153 -3.78 -3.03 -8.94
C ILE A 153 -3.50 -4.06 -10.04
N THR A 154 -2.46 -4.89 -9.88
CA THR A 154 -2.12 -5.94 -10.85
C THR A 154 -3.28 -6.92 -11.05
N LEU A 155 -3.89 -7.41 -9.96
CA LEU A 155 -5.05 -8.30 -10.04
C LEU A 155 -6.25 -7.64 -10.71
N PHE A 156 -6.51 -6.36 -10.42
CA PHE A 156 -7.62 -5.63 -11.02
C PHE A 156 -7.42 -5.46 -12.53
N ILE A 157 -6.21 -5.10 -12.97
CA ILE A 157 -5.86 -4.95 -14.39
C ILE A 157 -6.00 -6.30 -15.12
N ILE A 158 -5.48 -7.39 -14.54
CA ILE A 158 -5.61 -8.73 -15.13
C ILE A 158 -7.09 -9.11 -15.27
N TYR A 159 -7.91 -8.84 -14.24
CA TYR A 159 -9.34 -9.09 -14.29
C TYR A 159 -10.05 -8.29 -15.41
N ASP A 160 -9.77 -6.99 -15.50
CA ASP A 160 -10.43 -6.12 -16.50
C ASP A 160 -10.02 -6.50 -17.93
N LEU A 161 -8.75 -6.84 -18.16
CA LEU A 161 -8.26 -7.22 -19.49
C LEU A 161 -8.76 -8.60 -19.94
N PHE A 162 -8.75 -9.60 -19.05
CA PHE A 162 -8.92 -11.00 -19.45
C PHE A 162 -10.23 -11.65 -19.00
N ALA A 163 -10.81 -11.24 -17.87
CA ALA A 163 -11.97 -11.92 -17.29
C ALA A 163 -13.30 -11.22 -17.62
N LYS A 164 -13.31 -9.89 -17.69
CA LYS A 164 -14.52 -9.11 -18.03
C LYS A 164 -14.96 -9.31 -19.49
N ASN A 165 -14.00 -9.41 -20.40
CA ASN A 165 -14.25 -9.59 -21.84
C ASN A 165 -14.84 -10.96 -22.20
N GLN A 166 -14.76 -11.96 -21.31
CA GLN A 166 -15.36 -13.28 -21.55
C GLN A 166 -16.86 -13.30 -21.19
N SER A 167 -17.31 -12.45 -20.26
CA SER A 167 -18.72 -12.36 -19.87
C SER A 167 -19.61 -11.55 -20.82
N THR A 168 -19.02 -10.76 -21.72
CA THR A 168 -19.75 -9.99 -22.75
C THR A 168 -19.83 -10.68 -24.11
N ASN A 169 -19.14 -11.82 -24.28
CA ASN A 169 -19.10 -12.58 -25.53
C ASN A 169 -19.86 -13.93 -25.46
N LEU A 170 -20.73 -14.08 -24.44
CA LEU A 170 -21.69 -15.19 -24.25
C LEU A 170 -23.09 -14.60 -24.16
#